data_AF-A0A7N2RCL5-F1
#
_entry.id   AF-A0A7N2RCL5-F1
#
_cell.length_a   1.000
_cell.length_b   1.000
_cell.length_c   1.000
_cell.angle_alpha   90.00
_cell.angle_beta   90.00
_cell.angle_gamma   90.00
#
_symmetry.space_group_name_H-M   'P 1'
#
loop_
_entity.id
_entity.type
_entity.pdbx_description
1 polymer ?
#
loop_
_entity_poly.entity_id
_entity_poly.type
_entity_poly.pdbx_seq_one_letter_code
_entity_poly.pdbx_strand_id
1 'polypeptide(L)'
;MVRKKDRFWSYIENLDGRFKCNFCRRDFVGGAYRIKYHLASVKGHAIDICTSVPEDVKEEAYLAIGGINKKLKSASSSSNAKESKTTSCSISKDLCQATNSKMCGKKDKSVVDKLLAQLVMVNNISFDVVQTRSFIRFVQGVADYGPEYKLPSNLTLQRKLIPNLMVKVEEYIRRIKNSWSVTGCTLMSSIWSDVDQRAFINVSAYSPSGAIFLKSFEASRAKITTQYIKDIISSVIDEIGSDKVVQLIIDNTTNFESTGDMLIGKYPRLYITRCAAYGIQMLLKDVCEEVVWVKKIVRDAKSIVSYMYKDSIILSLMGEYTNHKELKHPCTSRFSFNFLMLRSILNVQDELQLLVASSKWKKLNHNERGTSQMVASIIQSTEFWSQGKEVLLVLEPLVRVL
;
A
#
# COMPACT_ATOMS: atom_id res chain seq x y z
N MET A 1 9.40 -22.28 26.61
CA MET A 1 8.98 -21.12 25.78
C MET A 1 8.41 -20.05 26.69
N VAL A 2 9.18 -19.00 27.00
CA VAL A 2 8.69 -17.86 27.81
C VAL A 2 7.77 -17.02 26.92
N ARG A 3 6.49 -16.89 27.28
CA ARG A 3 5.55 -16.00 26.57
C ARG A 3 6.12 -14.57 26.61
N LYS A 4 6.37 -13.95 25.46
CA LYS A 4 6.71 -12.51 25.39
C LYS A 4 5.67 -11.73 26.19
N LYS A 5 6.13 -10.98 27.20
CA LYS A 5 5.25 -10.15 28.05
C LYS A 5 4.63 -9.07 27.15
N ASP A 6 3.31 -8.99 27.18
CA ASP A 6 2.55 -8.04 26.36
C ASP A 6 2.99 -6.59 26.63
N ARG A 7 3.22 -5.78 25.59
CA ARG A 7 3.81 -4.44 25.76
C ARG A 7 2.93 -3.53 26.64
N PHE A 8 1.61 -3.73 26.65
CA PHE A 8 0.68 -2.92 27.46
C PHE A 8 0.90 -3.03 28.97
N TRP A 9 1.62 -4.05 29.44
CA TRP A 9 2.00 -4.14 30.85
C TRP A 9 2.98 -3.03 31.27
N SER A 10 3.65 -2.33 30.35
CA SER A 10 4.51 -1.18 30.69
C SER A 10 3.72 0.06 31.12
N TYR A 11 2.42 0.12 30.82
CA TYR A 11 1.55 1.25 31.14
C TYR A 11 0.76 1.08 32.43
N ILE A 12 0.99 -0.02 33.15
CA ILE A 12 0.24 -0.44 34.34
C ILE A 12 1.21 -0.83 35.46
N GLU A 13 0.92 -0.36 36.67
CA GLU A 13 1.62 -0.74 37.89
C GLU A 13 0.86 -1.88 38.60
N ASN A 14 1.59 -2.90 39.07
CA ASN A 14 1.00 -4.05 39.78
C ASN A 14 1.01 -3.79 41.29
N LEU A 15 -0.17 -3.76 41.89
CA LEU A 15 -0.41 -3.59 43.32
C LEU A 15 -1.03 -4.88 43.88
N ASP A 16 -0.21 -5.93 43.96
CA ASP A 16 -0.52 -7.25 44.55
C ASP A 16 -1.95 -7.74 44.30
N GLY A 17 -2.28 -7.97 43.02
CA GLY A 17 -3.57 -8.49 42.58
C GLY A 17 -4.54 -7.42 42.05
N ARG A 18 -4.17 -6.13 42.15
CA ARG A 18 -4.83 -5.01 41.49
C ARG A 18 -3.87 -4.28 40.54
N PHE A 19 -4.43 -3.63 39.53
CA PHE A 19 -3.67 -2.95 38.50
C PHE A 19 -4.01 -1.47 38.50
N LYS A 20 -2.98 -0.62 38.54
CA LYS A 20 -3.11 0.83 38.53
C LYS A 20 -2.67 1.39 37.19
N CYS A 21 -3.51 2.20 36.57
CA CYS A 21 -3.19 2.86 35.31
C CYS A 21 -2.22 4.03 35.50
N ASN A 22 -1.12 4.07 34.74
CA ASN A 22 -0.13 5.15 34.85
C ASN A 22 -0.66 6.51 34.38
N PHE A 23 -1.73 6.52 33.56
CA PHE A 23 -2.31 7.75 32.98
C PHE A 23 -3.42 8.36 33.85
N CYS A 24 -4.45 7.59 34.22
CA CYS A 24 -5.58 8.09 35.02
C CYS A 24 -5.47 7.79 36.52
N ARG A 25 -4.44 7.04 36.95
CA ARG A 25 -4.18 6.64 38.34
C ARG A 25 -5.32 5.86 39.02
N ARG A 26 -6.26 5.32 38.24
CA ARG A 26 -7.34 4.47 38.74
C ARG A 26 -6.87 3.02 38.86
N ASP A 27 -7.38 2.36 39.89
CA ASP A 27 -7.11 0.96 40.18
C ASP A 27 -8.27 0.09 39.69
N PHE A 28 -7.95 -1.05 39.09
CA PHE A 28 -8.94 -2.00 38.59
C PHE A 28 -8.44 -3.45 38.70
N VAL A 29 -9.38 -4.39 38.68
CA VAL A 29 -9.10 -5.84 38.76
C VAL A 29 -9.29 -6.48 37.39
N GLY A 30 -8.33 -7.31 36.95
CA GLY A 30 -8.45 -8.11 35.73
C GLY A 30 -7.14 -8.36 35.00
N GLY A 31 -7.19 -9.07 33.88
CA GLY A 31 -6.00 -9.41 33.07
C GLY A 31 -5.72 -8.46 31.90
N ALA A 32 -4.75 -8.85 31.06
CA ALA A 32 -4.33 -8.10 29.86
C ALA A 32 -5.48 -7.64 28.96
N TYR A 33 -6.57 -8.41 28.87
CA TYR A 33 -7.77 -8.02 28.11
C TYR A 33 -8.41 -6.73 28.63
N ARG A 34 -8.60 -6.61 29.95
CA ARG A 34 -9.17 -5.40 30.57
C ARG A 34 -8.24 -4.20 30.47
N ILE A 35 -6.94 -4.43 30.60
CA ILE A 35 -5.90 -3.40 30.41
C ILE A 35 -6.01 -2.80 29.00
N LYS A 36 -6.08 -3.63 27.97
CA LYS A 36 -6.18 -3.17 26.58
C LYS A 36 -7.47 -2.39 26.32
N TYR A 37 -8.61 -2.83 26.83
CA TYR A 37 -9.88 -2.09 26.68
C TYR A 37 -9.87 -0.76 27.44
N HIS A 38 -9.29 -0.72 28.64
CA HIS A 38 -9.12 0.51 29.43
C HIS A 38 -8.24 1.53 28.70
N LEU A 39 -7.11 1.07 28.13
CA LEU A 39 -6.17 1.92 27.38
C LEU A 39 -6.71 2.34 26.02
N ALA A 40 -7.52 1.51 25.36
CA ALA A 40 -8.15 1.82 24.07
C ALA A 40 -9.34 2.78 24.17
N SER A 41 -9.76 3.16 25.39
CA SER A 41 -10.90 4.04 25.66
C SER A 41 -12.22 3.63 24.99
N VAL A 42 -12.41 2.33 24.75
CA VAL A 42 -13.63 1.79 24.12
C VAL A 42 -14.71 1.58 25.18
N LYS A 43 -15.85 2.26 25.04
CA LYS A 43 -17.01 2.07 25.92
C LYS A 43 -17.64 0.69 25.68
N GLY A 44 -17.79 -0.10 26.73
CA GLY A 44 -18.41 -1.43 26.68
C GLY A 44 -17.79 -2.41 27.69
N HIS A 45 -18.34 -3.62 27.80
CA HIS A 45 -17.78 -4.73 28.59
C HIS A 45 -17.61 -4.52 30.11
N ALA A 46 -18.29 -3.53 30.71
CA ALA A 46 -18.20 -3.21 32.15
C ALA A 46 -16.74 -2.93 32.60
N ILE A 47 -16.00 -2.16 31.78
CA ILE A 47 -14.62 -1.73 32.06
C ILE A 47 -14.61 -0.21 32.09
N ASP A 48 -14.07 0.38 33.16
CA ASP A 48 -13.85 1.82 33.23
C ASP A 48 -12.84 2.24 32.17
N ILE A 49 -13.12 3.28 31.40
CA ILE A 49 -12.21 3.78 30.35
C ILE A 49 -11.24 4.82 30.92
N CYS A 50 -10.02 4.89 30.35
CA CYS A 50 -9.09 5.98 30.64
C CYS A 50 -9.25 7.09 29.59
N THR A 51 -9.46 8.33 30.02
CA THR A 51 -9.52 9.50 29.10
C THR A 51 -8.17 10.19 28.91
N SER A 52 -7.16 9.86 29.73
CA SER A 52 -5.86 10.51 29.79
C SER A 52 -4.74 9.77 29.04
N VAL A 53 -5.08 8.72 28.28
CA VAL A 53 -4.10 7.94 27.51
C VAL A 53 -3.67 8.72 26.26
N PRO A 54 -2.36 8.84 25.99
CA PRO A 54 -1.82 9.35 24.73
C PRO A 54 -2.38 8.60 23.50
N GLU A 55 -2.57 9.32 22.40
CA GLU A 55 -3.31 8.80 21.23
C GLU A 55 -2.62 7.60 20.58
N ASP A 56 -1.28 7.58 20.57
CA ASP A 56 -0.46 6.46 20.08
C ASP A 56 -0.68 5.16 20.87
N VAL A 57 -0.75 5.26 22.21
CA VAL A 57 -0.99 4.11 23.09
C VAL A 57 -2.45 3.62 22.98
N LYS A 58 -3.40 4.55 22.81
CA LYS A 58 -4.81 4.26 22.54
C LYS A 58 -4.99 3.45 21.26
N GLU A 59 -4.38 3.90 20.16
CA GLU A 59 -4.44 3.24 18.85
C GLU A 59 -3.82 1.84 18.91
N GLU A 60 -2.66 1.68 19.57
CA GLU A 60 -2.01 0.38 19.75
C GLU A 60 -2.91 -0.58 20.53
N ALA A 61 -3.53 -0.11 21.62
CA ALA A 61 -4.45 -0.91 22.44
C ALA A 61 -5.72 -1.28 21.67
N TYR A 62 -6.27 -0.36 20.85
CA TYR A 62 -7.44 -0.59 20.01
C TYR A 62 -7.20 -1.66 18.92
N LEU A 63 -6.02 -1.66 18.32
CA LEU A 63 -5.64 -2.71 17.37
C LEU A 63 -5.48 -4.07 18.06
N ALA A 64 -4.92 -4.08 19.26
CA ALA A 64 -4.67 -5.30 20.03
C ALA A 64 -5.94 -6.00 20.56
N ILE A 65 -7.07 -5.30 20.65
CA ILE A 65 -8.38 -5.89 21.03
C ILE A 65 -9.13 -6.50 19.84
N GLY A 66 -8.58 -6.41 18.62
CA GLY A 66 -9.10 -7.11 17.44
C GLY A 66 -10.18 -6.36 16.66
N GLY A 67 -9.97 -5.07 16.38
CA GLY A 67 -10.84 -4.24 15.53
C GLY A 67 -11.45 -5.00 14.35
N ILE A 68 -12.79 -4.94 14.25
CA ILE A 68 -13.69 -5.59 13.26
C ILE A 68 -13.09 -6.84 12.59
N ASN A 69 -12.81 -7.90 13.36
CA ASN A 69 -12.59 -9.24 12.80
C ASN A 69 -12.95 -10.33 13.80
N LYS A 70 -14.26 -10.57 13.96
CA LYS A 70 -14.74 -11.81 14.61
C LYS A 70 -15.77 -12.52 13.72
N LYS A 71 -15.25 -13.49 12.97
CA LYS A 71 -15.86 -14.76 12.51
C LYS A 71 -17.39 -14.82 12.55
N LEU A 72 -18.03 -14.77 11.38
CA LEU A 72 -19.33 -15.43 11.18
C LEU A 72 -19.10 -16.94 11.07
N LYS A 73 -19.62 -17.67 12.06
CA LYS A 73 -19.83 -19.12 12.00
C LYS A 73 -21.00 -19.40 11.05
N SER A 74 -20.80 -20.44 10.25
CA SER A 74 -21.77 -21.16 9.43
C SER A 74 -23.12 -21.42 10.10
N ALA A 75 -24.20 -21.17 9.36
CA ALA A 75 -25.43 -21.95 9.45
C ALA A 75 -26.06 -22.01 8.05
N SER A 76 -26.11 -23.24 7.55
CA SER A 76 -26.80 -23.73 6.38
C SER A 76 -28.32 -23.59 6.51
N SER A 77 -28.99 -23.13 5.46
CA SER A 77 -30.33 -23.60 5.11
C SER A 77 -30.68 -23.19 3.67
N SER A 78 -31.05 -24.19 2.89
CA SER A 78 -31.56 -24.18 1.53
C SER A 78 -32.90 -23.46 1.38
N SER A 79 -33.17 -22.88 0.20
CA SER A 79 -34.31 -23.26 -0.64
C SER A 79 -34.36 -22.49 -1.96
N ASN A 80 -34.64 -23.25 -3.02
CA ASN A 80 -34.82 -22.87 -4.42
C ASN A 80 -35.91 -21.80 -4.68
N ALA A 81 -35.77 -20.99 -5.75
CA ALA A 81 -36.54 -21.12 -6.99
C ALA A 81 -36.59 -19.84 -7.88
N LYS A 82 -36.33 -20.05 -9.17
CA LYS A 82 -36.92 -19.46 -10.40
C LYS A 82 -36.79 -17.96 -10.74
N GLU A 83 -35.90 -17.70 -11.70
CA GLU A 83 -36.11 -17.09 -13.03
C GLU A 83 -37.26 -16.09 -13.31
N SER A 84 -36.85 -14.94 -13.87
CA SER A 84 -37.26 -14.35 -15.17
C SER A 84 -38.14 -13.08 -15.22
N LYS A 85 -37.54 -12.09 -15.92
CA LYS A 85 -38.09 -11.06 -16.83
C LYS A 85 -38.51 -9.66 -16.33
N THR A 86 -37.65 -8.70 -16.69
CA THR A 86 -37.86 -7.47 -17.48
C THR A 86 -38.93 -6.42 -17.08
N THR A 87 -38.45 -5.18 -16.93
CA THR A 87 -38.87 -3.91 -17.60
C THR A 87 -39.23 -2.73 -16.68
N SER A 88 -38.58 -1.60 -17.01
CA SER A 88 -38.96 -0.18 -16.86
C SER A 88 -38.95 0.54 -15.51
N CYS A 89 -38.24 1.67 -15.56
CA CYS A 89 -38.33 2.86 -14.73
C CYS A 89 -39.75 3.32 -14.41
N SER A 90 -39.94 3.80 -13.18
CA SER A 90 -40.63 5.07 -12.91
C SER A 90 -40.32 5.57 -11.51
N ILE A 91 -39.80 6.80 -11.49
CA ILE A 91 -39.65 7.65 -10.32
C ILE A 91 -41.05 7.99 -9.83
N SER A 92 -41.36 7.71 -8.57
CA SER A 92 -42.41 8.44 -7.83
C SER A 92 -42.10 8.43 -6.34
N LYS A 93 -42.03 9.67 -5.83
CA LYS A 93 -41.98 10.03 -4.42
C LYS A 93 -43.29 9.58 -3.78
N ASP A 94 -43.23 8.97 -2.61
CA ASP A 94 -44.25 9.20 -1.60
C ASP A 94 -43.60 9.28 -0.22
N LEU A 95 -43.86 10.42 0.41
CA LEU A 95 -43.35 10.86 1.69
C LEU A 95 -44.58 11.11 2.55
N CYS A 96 -44.88 10.22 3.50
CA CYS A 96 -45.85 10.49 4.57
C CYS A 96 -45.27 10.08 5.93
N GLN A 97 -45.33 11.05 6.83
CA GLN A 97 -44.88 11.13 8.23
C GLN A 97 -45.51 10.00 9.07
N ALA A 98 -44.75 9.25 9.89
CA ALA A 98 -44.14 9.56 11.19
C ALA A 98 -44.88 8.80 12.30
N THR A 99 -44.15 8.00 13.10
CA THR A 99 -44.34 7.88 14.56
C THR A 99 -43.18 7.07 15.16
N ASN A 100 -42.72 7.52 16.32
CA ASN A 100 -41.55 7.04 17.03
C ASN A 100 -41.66 5.58 17.49
N SER A 101 -40.61 4.80 17.23
CA SER A 101 -40.25 3.65 18.06
C SER A 101 -38.73 3.46 18.03
N LYS A 102 -38.13 3.52 19.22
CA LYS A 102 -36.74 3.12 19.48
C LYS A 102 -36.57 1.66 19.07
N MET A 103 -35.95 1.45 17.91
CA MET A 103 -35.28 0.20 17.61
C MET A 103 -34.05 0.55 16.77
N CYS A 104 -32.87 0.46 17.39
CA CYS A 104 -31.59 0.54 16.67
C CYS A 104 -31.46 -0.74 15.84
N GLY A 105 -32.20 -0.81 14.73
CA GLY A 105 -31.99 -1.81 13.70
C GLY A 105 -30.57 -1.62 13.18
N LYS A 106 -29.82 -2.72 13.04
CA LYS A 106 -28.52 -2.70 12.38
C LYS A 106 -28.73 -2.04 11.03
N LYS A 107 -28.23 -0.80 10.87
CA LYS A 107 -28.29 -0.08 9.60
C LYS A 107 -27.64 -0.98 8.55
N ASP A 108 -28.35 -1.23 7.47
CA ASP A 108 -27.88 -2.15 6.45
C ASP A 108 -26.61 -1.59 5.80
N LYS A 109 -25.48 -2.21 6.13
CA LYS A 109 -24.17 -1.87 5.57
C LYS A 109 -24.18 -1.95 4.04
N SER A 110 -24.96 -2.87 3.48
CA SER A 110 -25.08 -3.10 2.03
C SER A 110 -25.49 -1.83 1.29
N VAL A 111 -26.34 -0.98 1.89
CA VAL A 111 -26.77 0.28 1.26
C VAL A 111 -25.61 1.25 1.12
N VAL A 112 -24.81 1.43 2.18
CA VAL A 112 -23.65 2.33 2.19
C VAL A 112 -22.55 1.80 1.25
N ASP A 113 -22.31 0.49 1.27
CA ASP A 113 -21.33 -0.16 0.39
C ASP A 113 -21.68 0.03 -1.10
N LYS A 114 -22.98 -0.04 -1.46
CA LYS A 114 -23.45 0.26 -2.83
C LYS A 114 -23.24 1.72 -3.23
N LEU A 115 -23.51 2.67 -2.33
CA LEU A 115 -23.27 4.10 -2.59
C LEU A 115 -21.78 4.39 -2.79
N LEU A 116 -20.92 3.76 -1.99
CA LEU A 116 -19.47 3.85 -2.15
C LEU A 116 -19.02 3.29 -3.51
N ALA A 117 -19.52 2.10 -3.89
CA ALA A 117 -19.21 1.51 -5.19
C ALA A 117 -19.64 2.42 -6.35
N GLN A 118 -20.82 3.04 -6.26
CA GLN A 118 -21.31 3.99 -7.25
C GLN A 118 -20.44 5.26 -7.31
N LEU A 119 -20.05 5.82 -6.15
CA LEU A 119 -19.14 6.98 -6.08
C LEU A 119 -17.83 6.69 -6.80
N VAL A 120 -17.21 5.55 -6.50
CA VAL A 120 -15.91 5.14 -7.06
C VAL A 120 -16.01 4.93 -8.57
N MET A 121 -17.03 4.18 -9.03
CA MET A 121 -17.24 3.90 -10.45
C MET A 121 -17.52 5.17 -11.26
N VAL A 122 -18.50 5.98 -10.84
CA VAL A 122 -18.96 7.14 -11.61
C VAL A 122 -17.90 8.23 -11.71
N ASN A 123 -17.06 8.38 -10.67
CA ASN A 123 -16.04 9.44 -10.62
C ASN A 123 -14.64 8.93 -10.99
N ASN A 124 -14.53 7.69 -11.48
CA ASN A 124 -13.26 7.05 -11.85
C ASN A 124 -12.18 7.18 -10.75
N ILE A 125 -12.58 6.95 -9.49
CA ILE A 125 -11.69 7.02 -8.35
C ILE A 125 -10.95 5.68 -8.23
N SER A 126 -9.66 5.69 -7.91
CA SER A 126 -8.93 4.44 -7.63
C SER A 126 -9.57 3.71 -6.45
N PHE A 127 -9.73 2.39 -6.56
CA PHE A 127 -10.25 1.54 -5.48
C PHE A 127 -9.41 1.66 -4.20
N ASP A 128 -8.11 1.97 -4.31
CA ASP A 128 -7.20 2.13 -3.18
C ASP A 128 -7.59 3.30 -2.26
N VAL A 129 -8.44 4.23 -2.73
CA VAL A 129 -8.91 5.39 -1.95
C VAL A 129 -9.50 4.96 -0.60
N VAL A 130 -10.19 3.82 -0.54
CA VAL A 130 -10.87 3.33 0.67
C VAL A 130 -9.90 2.93 1.78
N GLN A 131 -8.63 2.69 1.42
CA GLN A 131 -7.56 2.35 2.35
C GLN A 131 -6.75 3.58 2.78
N THR A 132 -6.95 4.72 2.12
CA THR A 132 -6.23 5.95 2.45
C THR A 132 -6.70 6.52 3.79
N ARG A 133 -5.75 6.96 4.62
CA ARG A 133 -6.05 7.56 5.92
C ARG A 133 -6.93 8.80 5.80
N SER A 134 -6.75 9.61 4.75
CA SER A 134 -7.55 10.81 4.50
C SER A 134 -9.02 10.47 4.26
N PHE A 135 -9.30 9.46 3.43
CA PHE A 135 -10.67 9.03 3.16
C PHE A 135 -11.33 8.42 4.40
N ILE A 136 -10.62 7.54 5.13
CA ILE A 136 -11.12 6.96 6.37
C ILE A 136 -11.46 8.05 7.40
N ARG A 137 -10.55 9.00 7.62
CA ARG A 137 -10.79 10.13 8.54
C ARG A 137 -11.93 11.03 8.09
N PHE A 138 -12.07 11.26 6.78
CA PHE A 138 -13.20 12.01 6.25
C PHE A 138 -14.53 11.32 6.54
N VAL A 139 -14.64 10.02 6.24
CA VAL A 139 -15.86 9.23 6.50
C VAL A 139 -16.18 9.18 8.00
N GLN A 140 -15.18 8.99 8.86
CA GLN A 140 -15.34 9.05 10.31
C GLN A 140 -15.82 10.43 10.77
N GLY A 141 -15.20 11.50 10.28
CA GLY A 141 -15.60 12.87 10.61
C GLY A 141 -17.04 13.20 10.18
N VAL A 142 -17.49 12.69 9.02
CA VAL A 142 -18.89 12.81 8.58
C VAL A 142 -19.83 12.03 9.53
N ALA A 143 -19.45 10.82 9.93
CA ALA A 143 -20.24 10.00 10.85
C ALA A 143 -20.34 10.63 12.25
N ASP A 144 -19.24 11.22 12.74
CA ASP A 144 -19.15 11.89 14.03
C ASP A 144 -19.93 13.21 14.05
N TYR A 145 -19.94 13.96 12.93
CA TYR A 145 -20.77 15.16 12.78
C TYR A 145 -22.27 14.80 12.76
N GLY A 146 -22.63 13.70 12.10
CA GLY A 146 -24.00 13.20 12.03
C GLY A 146 -24.78 13.67 10.79
N PRO A 147 -26.10 13.39 10.75
CA PRO A 147 -26.93 13.53 9.54
C PRO A 147 -27.08 14.98 9.04
N GLU A 148 -26.78 15.97 9.87
CA GLU A 148 -26.82 17.39 9.49
C GLU A 148 -25.62 17.83 8.64
N TYR A 149 -24.63 16.96 8.45
CA TYR A 149 -23.48 17.29 7.60
C TYR A 149 -23.92 17.50 6.15
N LYS A 150 -23.57 18.66 5.60
CA LYS A 150 -23.76 18.98 4.18
C LYS A 150 -22.41 19.15 3.51
N LEU A 151 -22.28 18.54 2.33
CA LEU A 151 -21.08 18.71 1.52
C LEU A 151 -20.89 20.19 1.14
N PRO A 152 -19.66 20.72 1.18
CA PRO A 152 -19.39 22.06 0.70
C PRO A 152 -19.64 22.14 -0.81
N SER A 153 -20.03 23.32 -1.29
CA SER A 153 -20.12 23.57 -2.74
C SER A 153 -18.73 23.51 -3.38
N ASN A 154 -18.68 23.22 -4.70
CA ASN A 154 -17.43 23.22 -5.47
C ASN A 154 -16.65 24.54 -5.26
N LEU A 155 -17.35 25.69 -5.34
CA LEU A 155 -16.75 27.00 -5.11
C LEU A 155 -16.17 27.15 -3.70
N THR A 156 -16.84 26.63 -2.68
CA THR A 156 -16.34 26.66 -1.29
C THR A 156 -15.09 25.80 -1.15
N LEU A 157 -15.09 24.61 -1.75
CA LEU A 157 -13.94 23.70 -1.73
C LEU A 157 -12.74 24.34 -2.43
N GLN A 158 -12.93 24.85 -3.65
CA GLN A 158 -11.87 25.41 -4.49
C GLN A 158 -11.33 26.74 -3.96
N ARG A 159 -12.20 27.66 -3.51
CA ARG A 159 -11.80 29.04 -3.18
C ARG A 159 -11.52 29.27 -1.70
N LYS A 160 -11.98 28.38 -0.81
CA LYS A 160 -11.83 28.55 0.64
C LYS A 160 -11.11 27.38 1.29
N LEU A 161 -11.62 26.16 1.17
CA LEU A 161 -11.11 25.03 1.94
C LEU A 161 -9.71 24.58 1.47
N ILE A 162 -9.52 24.43 0.15
CA ILE A 162 -8.21 24.07 -0.41
C ILE A 162 -7.17 25.16 -0.14
N PRO A 163 -7.41 26.45 -0.44
CA PRO A 163 -6.45 27.52 -0.11
C PRO A 163 -6.10 27.58 1.38
N ASN A 164 -7.09 27.46 2.28
CA ASN A 164 -6.81 27.42 3.72
C ASN A 164 -5.94 26.23 4.14
N LEU A 165 -6.11 25.07 3.48
CA LEU A 165 -5.24 23.93 3.70
C LEU A 165 -3.84 24.18 3.13
N MET A 166 -3.73 24.83 1.97
CA MET A 166 -2.45 25.19 1.35
C MET A 166 -1.63 26.11 2.26
N VAL A 167 -2.24 27.09 2.92
CA VAL A 167 -1.54 27.94 3.91
C VAL A 167 -0.90 27.10 5.00
N LYS A 168 -1.61 26.10 5.55
CA LYS A 168 -1.04 25.19 6.57
C LYS A 168 0.10 24.33 6.03
N VAL A 169 -0.03 23.87 4.78
CA VAL A 169 1.03 23.10 4.11
C VAL A 169 2.26 23.97 3.87
N GLU A 170 2.07 25.22 3.42
CA GLU A 170 3.15 26.20 3.21
C GLU A 170 3.85 26.54 4.52
N GLU A 171 3.12 26.72 5.62
CA GLU A 171 3.70 26.91 6.95
C GLU A 171 4.53 25.70 7.39
N TYR A 172 4.05 24.48 7.15
CA TYR A 172 4.80 23.26 7.42
C TYR A 172 6.10 23.20 6.58
N ILE A 173 6.01 23.46 5.28
CA ILE A 173 7.16 23.50 4.37
C ILE A 173 8.16 24.58 4.82
N ARG A 174 7.68 25.78 5.16
CA ARG A 174 8.53 26.88 5.63
C ARG A 174 9.26 26.52 6.91
N ARG A 175 8.60 25.88 7.88
CA ARG A 175 9.26 25.40 9.11
C ARG A 175 10.40 24.42 8.80
N ILE A 176 10.17 23.49 7.89
CA ILE A 176 11.21 22.54 7.45
C ILE A 176 12.37 23.29 6.78
N LYS A 177 12.08 24.12 5.78
CA LYS A 177 13.10 24.90 5.05
C LYS A 177 13.94 25.78 5.98
N ASN A 178 13.31 26.41 6.97
CA ASN A 178 14.00 27.25 7.96
C ASN A 178 14.96 26.44 8.84
N SER A 179 14.69 25.15 9.09
CA SER A 179 15.57 24.30 9.90
C SER A 179 16.90 23.95 9.21
N TRP A 180 16.96 24.08 7.88
CA TRP A 180 18.13 23.68 7.10
C TRP A 180 19.35 24.58 7.32
N SER A 181 19.20 25.78 7.88
CA SER A 181 20.34 26.60 8.29
C SER A 181 21.11 25.99 9.46
N VAL A 182 20.48 25.12 10.24
CA VAL A 182 21.09 24.44 11.41
C VAL A 182 21.42 22.99 11.07
N THR A 183 20.50 22.26 10.44
CA THR A 183 20.67 20.83 10.20
C THR A 183 21.29 20.50 8.84
N GLY A 184 21.26 21.45 7.91
CA GLY A 184 21.35 21.15 6.49
C GLY A 184 20.17 20.30 5.99
N CYS A 185 20.19 19.95 4.71
CA CYS A 185 19.27 19.01 4.09
C CYS A 185 19.96 18.08 3.09
N THR A 186 19.37 16.89 2.95
CA THR A 186 19.72 15.91 1.93
C THR A 186 18.76 16.04 0.76
N LEU A 187 19.28 16.29 -0.43
CA LEU A 187 18.50 16.19 -1.66
C LEU A 187 18.42 14.74 -2.11
N MET A 188 17.23 14.33 -2.55
CA MET A 188 17.00 13.04 -3.19
C MET A 188 16.44 13.29 -4.57
N SER A 189 17.17 12.81 -5.58
CA SER A 189 16.75 12.86 -6.97
C SER A 189 16.43 11.46 -7.48
N SER A 190 15.27 11.32 -8.12
CA SER A 190 14.88 10.10 -8.80
C SER A 190 14.45 10.40 -10.22
N ILE A 191 14.99 9.65 -11.17
CA ILE A 191 14.66 9.72 -12.58
C ILE A 191 13.82 8.49 -12.92
N TRP A 192 12.67 8.71 -13.52
CA TRP A 192 11.90 7.63 -14.12
C TRP A 192 11.40 8.06 -15.50
N SER A 193 11.18 7.09 -16.37
CA SER A 193 10.62 7.33 -17.70
C SER A 193 9.30 6.60 -17.85
N ASP A 194 8.36 7.23 -18.52
CA ASP A 194 7.12 6.59 -18.93
C ASP A 194 7.29 5.82 -20.25
N VAL A 195 6.20 5.18 -20.67
CA VAL A 195 6.15 4.40 -21.92
C VAL A 195 6.27 5.27 -23.17
N ASP A 196 5.94 6.56 -23.07
CA ASP A 196 5.96 7.55 -24.14
C ASP A 196 7.34 8.22 -24.29
N GLN A 197 8.38 7.65 -23.67
CA GLN A 197 9.74 8.20 -23.65
C GLN A 197 9.84 9.61 -23.04
N ARG A 198 8.88 9.99 -22.19
CA ARG A 198 9.02 11.15 -21.31
C ARG A 198 9.73 10.72 -20.05
N ALA A 199 10.67 11.53 -19.60
CA ALA A 199 11.44 11.33 -18.40
C ALA A 199 11.10 12.45 -17.40
N PHE A 200 10.93 12.04 -16.15
CA PHE A 200 10.64 12.93 -15.04
C PHE A 200 11.78 12.86 -14.04
N ILE A 201 12.36 14.00 -13.72
CA ILE A 201 13.34 14.15 -12.65
C ILE A 201 12.61 14.76 -11.45
N ASN A 202 12.36 13.94 -10.44
CA ASN A 202 11.77 14.39 -9.19
C ASN A 202 12.87 14.74 -8.20
N VAL A 203 12.76 15.90 -7.57
CA VAL A 203 13.68 16.34 -6.52
C VAL A 203 12.91 16.57 -5.23
N SER A 204 13.33 15.89 -4.17
CA SER A 204 12.81 16.04 -2.82
C SER A 204 13.94 16.42 -1.87
N ALA A 205 13.61 17.06 -0.76
CA ALA A 205 14.56 17.35 0.31
C ALA A 205 14.13 16.67 1.60
N TYR A 206 15.11 16.13 2.31
CA TYR A 206 14.94 15.54 3.62
C TYR A 206 15.82 16.25 4.66
N SER A 207 15.28 16.38 5.86
CA SER A 207 15.98 16.83 7.06
C SER A 207 15.34 16.13 8.27
N PRO A 208 15.96 16.16 9.47
CA PRO A 208 15.33 15.64 10.68
C PRO A 208 13.94 16.26 10.97
N SER A 209 13.71 17.49 10.52
CA SER A 209 12.42 18.18 10.64
C SER A 209 11.33 17.64 9.71
N GLY A 210 11.70 16.85 8.70
CA GLY A 210 10.76 16.22 7.76
C GLY A 210 11.27 16.19 6.31
N ALA A 211 10.48 15.51 5.47
CA ALA A 211 10.67 15.44 4.02
C ALA A 211 9.69 16.36 3.30
N ILE A 212 10.14 17.01 2.23
CA ILE A 212 9.29 17.78 1.32
C ILE A 212 9.62 17.46 -0.13
N PHE A 213 8.58 17.41 -0.95
CA PHE A 213 8.75 17.39 -2.40
C PHE A 213 9.03 18.83 -2.86
N LEU A 214 10.07 19.01 -3.69
CA LEU A 214 10.45 20.33 -4.20
C LEU A 214 9.87 20.57 -5.58
N LYS A 215 10.32 19.79 -6.56
CA LYS A 215 10.01 20.01 -7.98
C LYS A 215 10.04 18.70 -8.76
N SER A 216 9.28 18.66 -9.85
CA SER A 216 9.41 17.67 -10.92
C SER A 216 9.79 18.40 -12.20
N PHE A 217 10.74 17.84 -12.95
CA PHE A 217 11.16 18.35 -14.25
C PHE A 217 10.82 17.30 -15.31
N GLU A 218 10.05 17.70 -16.30
CA GLU A 218 9.68 16.85 -17.43
C GLU A 218 10.59 17.14 -18.63
N ALA A 219 11.11 16.10 -19.26
CA ALA A 219 11.86 16.18 -20.51
C ALA A 219 11.68 14.93 -21.35
N SER A 220 12.04 14.98 -22.63
CA SER A 220 12.20 13.76 -23.43
C SER A 220 13.39 12.96 -22.93
N ARG A 221 13.31 11.62 -22.92
CA ARG A 221 14.39 10.71 -22.52
C ARG A 221 15.71 10.98 -23.26
N ALA A 222 15.63 11.35 -24.54
CA ALA A 222 16.81 11.68 -25.34
C ALA A 222 17.58 12.92 -24.84
N LYS A 223 16.92 13.80 -24.07
CA LYS A 223 17.52 15.01 -23.49
C LYS A 223 18.16 14.79 -22.13
N ILE A 224 17.98 13.62 -21.51
CA ILE A 224 18.52 13.30 -20.17
C ILE A 224 20.01 12.97 -20.29
N THR A 225 20.82 14.02 -20.39
CA THR A 225 22.29 13.94 -20.39
C THR A 225 22.84 14.23 -18.99
N THR A 226 24.09 13.86 -18.73
CA THR A 226 24.86 14.27 -17.54
C THR A 226 24.74 15.78 -17.29
N GLN A 227 24.90 16.58 -18.35
CA GLN A 227 24.83 18.04 -18.27
C GLN A 227 23.44 18.52 -17.87
N TYR A 228 22.38 17.95 -18.46
CA TYR A 228 21.00 18.33 -18.12
C TYR A 228 20.65 18.03 -16.65
N ILE A 229 21.06 16.86 -16.15
CA ILE A 229 20.86 16.48 -14.74
C ILE A 229 21.64 17.45 -13.83
N LYS A 230 22.91 17.72 -14.15
CA LYS A 230 23.74 18.67 -13.41
C LYS A 230 23.07 20.04 -13.32
N ASP A 231 22.53 20.56 -14.42
CA ASP A 231 21.92 21.89 -14.48
C ASP A 231 20.65 21.97 -13.61
N ILE A 232 19.80 20.93 -13.67
CA ILE A 232 18.61 20.83 -12.81
C ILE A 232 19.00 20.81 -11.33
N ILE A 233 19.92 19.92 -10.95
CA ILE A 233 20.33 19.77 -9.55
C ILE A 233 21.03 21.05 -9.06
N SER A 234 21.89 21.64 -9.90
CA SER A 234 22.53 22.92 -9.60
C SER A 234 21.52 24.03 -9.36
N SER A 235 20.49 24.14 -10.20
CA SER A 235 19.42 25.13 -10.03
C SER A 235 18.69 24.95 -8.68
N VAL A 236 18.43 23.71 -8.26
CA VAL A 236 17.80 23.44 -6.96
C VAL A 236 18.74 23.77 -5.79
N ILE A 237 20.02 23.40 -5.88
CA ILE A 237 21.01 23.72 -4.85
C ILE A 237 21.18 25.24 -4.71
N ASP A 238 21.28 25.95 -5.84
CA ASP A 238 21.45 27.41 -5.87
C ASP A 238 20.23 28.14 -5.29
N GLU A 239 19.01 27.64 -5.53
CA GLU A 239 17.77 28.18 -4.92
C GLU A 239 17.72 27.99 -3.39
N ILE A 240 18.23 26.86 -2.89
CA ILE A 240 18.23 26.56 -1.45
C ILE A 240 19.36 27.31 -0.72
N GLY A 241 20.50 27.44 -1.39
CA GLY A 241 21.78 27.83 -0.81
C GLY A 241 22.68 26.60 -0.61
N SER A 242 23.86 26.62 -1.24
CA SER A 242 24.82 25.51 -1.21
C SER A 242 25.43 25.26 0.17
N ASP A 243 25.32 26.21 1.09
CA ASP A 243 25.67 26.08 2.51
C ASP A 243 24.69 25.18 3.28
N LYS A 244 23.44 25.06 2.82
CA LYS A 244 22.40 24.28 3.49
C LYS A 244 22.25 22.87 2.93
N VAL A 245 22.77 22.61 1.73
CA VAL A 245 22.70 21.28 1.12
C VAL A 245 23.94 20.48 1.49
N VAL A 246 23.77 19.46 2.32
CA VAL A 246 24.89 18.64 2.84
C VAL A 246 25.10 17.37 2.02
N GLN A 247 24.03 16.80 1.47
CA GLN A 247 24.08 15.53 0.76
C GLN A 247 23.15 15.55 -0.44
N LEU A 248 23.55 14.82 -1.48
CA LEU A 248 22.73 14.48 -2.63
C LEU A 248 22.70 12.96 -2.84
N ILE A 249 21.51 12.39 -2.89
CA ILE A 249 21.24 11.00 -3.24
C ILE A 249 20.68 10.98 -4.65
N ILE A 250 21.39 10.35 -5.59
CA ILE A 250 20.94 10.17 -6.99
C ILE A 250 20.80 8.67 -7.26
N ASP A 251 19.87 8.31 -8.14
CA ASP A 251 19.85 6.98 -8.73
C ASP A 251 21.18 6.66 -9.45
N ASN A 252 21.52 5.36 -9.51
CA ASN A 252 22.77 4.90 -10.11
C ASN A 252 22.61 4.75 -11.64
N THR A 253 22.06 5.78 -12.30
CA THR A 253 22.01 5.85 -13.76
C THR A 253 23.43 5.94 -14.33
N THR A 254 23.60 5.59 -15.62
CA THR A 254 24.90 5.49 -16.32
C THR A 254 25.78 6.74 -16.25
N ASN A 255 25.26 7.85 -15.72
CA ASN A 255 25.90 9.15 -15.67
C ASN A 255 26.29 9.57 -14.24
N PHE A 256 26.20 8.68 -13.24
CA PHE A 256 26.45 9.03 -11.84
C PHE A 256 27.85 9.62 -11.61
N GLU A 257 28.90 8.97 -12.11
CA GLU A 257 30.29 9.40 -11.85
C GLU A 257 30.56 10.77 -12.47
N SER A 258 30.26 10.93 -13.76
CA SER A 258 30.44 12.22 -14.45
C SER A 258 29.57 13.34 -13.86
N THR A 259 28.31 13.07 -13.51
CA THR A 259 27.44 14.07 -12.88
C THR A 259 27.94 14.43 -11.49
N GLY A 260 28.39 13.42 -10.73
CA GLY A 260 28.91 13.56 -9.38
C GLY A 260 30.15 14.44 -9.34
N ASP A 261 31.15 14.14 -10.17
CA ASP A 261 32.41 14.90 -10.23
C ASP A 261 32.15 16.37 -10.61
N MET A 262 31.26 16.62 -11.57
CA MET A 262 30.89 17.97 -11.98
C MET A 262 30.18 18.76 -10.87
N LEU A 263 29.35 18.09 -10.06
CA LEU A 263 28.65 18.71 -8.93
C LEU A 263 29.59 18.93 -7.74
N ILE A 264 30.48 18.00 -7.43
CA ILE A 264 31.50 18.14 -6.37
C ILE A 264 32.46 19.29 -6.71
N GLY A 265 32.87 19.41 -7.98
CA GLY A 265 33.70 20.52 -8.43
C GLY A 265 33.03 21.89 -8.26
N LYS A 266 31.70 21.99 -8.47
CA LYS A 266 30.94 23.23 -8.26
C LYS A 266 30.61 23.47 -6.78
N TYR A 267 30.37 22.41 -6.01
CA TYR A 267 29.94 22.46 -4.61
C TYR A 267 30.85 21.59 -3.73
N PRO A 268 32.03 22.09 -3.31
CA PRO A 268 33.04 21.28 -2.62
C PRO A 268 32.59 20.69 -1.26
N ARG A 269 31.52 21.24 -0.66
CA ARG A 269 30.94 20.75 0.61
C ARG A 269 29.84 19.71 0.43
N LEU A 270 29.46 19.41 -0.82
CA LEU A 270 28.38 18.48 -1.13
C LEU A 270 28.88 17.04 -1.07
N TYR A 271 28.22 16.20 -0.27
CA TYR A 271 28.46 14.76 -0.26
C TYR A 271 27.48 14.05 -1.20
N ILE A 272 27.99 13.30 -2.19
CA ILE A 272 27.12 12.60 -3.14
C ILE A 272 27.15 11.10 -2.86
N THR A 273 25.97 10.50 -2.76
CA THR A 273 25.79 9.06 -2.53
C THR A 273 24.84 8.45 -3.54
N ARG A 274 25.05 7.18 -3.85
CA ARG A 274 24.12 6.39 -4.68
C ARG A 274 22.91 5.96 -3.87
N CYS A 275 21.76 5.85 -4.53
CA CYS A 275 20.55 5.31 -3.93
C CYS A 275 20.70 3.82 -3.58
N ALA A 276 20.67 3.48 -2.29
CA ALA A 276 20.78 2.11 -1.81
C ALA A 276 19.63 1.22 -2.33
N ALA A 277 18.40 1.75 -2.36
CA ALA A 277 17.24 1.02 -2.88
C ALA A 277 17.42 0.65 -4.37
N TYR A 278 17.99 1.56 -5.17
CA TYR A 278 18.32 1.24 -6.56
C TYR A 278 19.44 0.19 -6.65
N GLY A 279 20.47 0.29 -5.82
CA GLY A 279 21.54 -0.71 -5.75
C GLY A 279 20.99 -2.12 -5.46
N ILE A 280 20.07 -2.25 -4.51
CA ILE A 280 19.40 -3.52 -4.19
C ILE A 280 18.55 -4.01 -5.38
N GLN A 281 17.83 -3.12 -6.06
CA GLN A 281 17.07 -3.47 -7.26
C GLN A 281 17.98 -4.01 -8.39
N MET A 282 19.16 -3.43 -8.56
CA MET A 282 20.16 -3.94 -9.52
C MET A 282 20.74 -5.28 -9.09
N LEU A 283 21.04 -5.47 -7.79
CA LEU A 283 21.45 -6.78 -7.30
C LEU A 283 20.37 -7.84 -7.53
N LEU A 284 19.10 -7.52 -7.29
CA LEU A 284 17.97 -8.40 -7.59
C LEU A 284 17.88 -8.72 -9.09
N LYS A 285 18.15 -7.74 -9.96
CA LYS A 285 18.24 -7.95 -11.40
C LYS A 285 19.31 -8.96 -11.74
N ASP A 286 20.54 -8.73 -11.28
CA ASP A 286 21.69 -9.57 -11.62
C ASP A 286 21.48 -11.00 -11.12
N VAL A 287 20.93 -11.19 -9.92
CA VAL A 287 20.55 -12.52 -9.42
C VAL A 287 19.48 -13.17 -10.31
N CYS A 288 18.46 -12.42 -10.74
CA CYS A 288 17.38 -12.96 -11.58
C CYS A 288 17.79 -13.19 -13.05
N GLU A 289 18.79 -12.49 -13.56
CA GLU A 289 19.13 -12.47 -14.99
C GLU A 289 20.46 -13.16 -15.31
N GLU A 290 21.43 -13.17 -14.39
CA GLU A 290 22.77 -13.72 -14.63
C GLU A 290 22.95 -15.11 -13.98
N VAL A 291 22.25 -15.40 -12.88
CA VAL A 291 22.29 -16.74 -12.28
C VAL A 291 21.41 -17.69 -13.09
N VAL A 292 22.03 -18.57 -13.88
CA VAL A 292 21.38 -19.40 -14.90
C VAL A 292 20.13 -20.14 -14.41
N TRP A 293 20.22 -20.82 -13.26
CA TRP A 293 19.10 -21.60 -12.72
C TRP A 293 17.98 -20.71 -12.16
N VAL A 294 18.31 -19.58 -11.49
CA VAL A 294 17.34 -18.59 -11.03
C VAL A 294 16.61 -17.95 -12.23
N LYS A 295 17.38 -17.57 -13.26
CA LYS A 295 16.84 -17.02 -14.52
C LYS A 295 15.85 -17.98 -15.15
N LYS A 296 16.11 -19.29 -15.09
CA LYS A 296 15.17 -20.31 -15.56
C LYS A 296 13.86 -20.27 -14.76
N ILE A 297 13.93 -20.33 -13.44
CA ILE A 297 12.73 -20.28 -12.58
C ILE A 297 11.92 -18.99 -12.79
N VAL A 298 12.59 -17.84 -12.87
CA VAL A 298 11.93 -16.55 -13.12
C VAL A 298 11.26 -16.54 -14.49
N ARG A 299 11.90 -17.08 -15.52
CA ARG A 299 11.32 -17.19 -16.86
C ARG A 299 10.10 -18.12 -16.88
N ASP A 300 10.21 -19.27 -16.26
CA ASP A 300 9.13 -20.26 -16.15
C ASP A 300 7.91 -19.65 -15.41
N ALA A 301 8.17 -18.90 -14.33
CA ALA A 301 7.14 -18.15 -13.61
C ALA A 301 6.48 -17.05 -14.47
N LYS A 302 7.26 -16.30 -15.28
CA LYS A 302 6.71 -15.34 -16.25
C LYS A 302 5.82 -16.01 -17.28
N SER A 303 6.19 -17.20 -17.76
CA SER A 303 5.38 -17.99 -18.69
C SER A 303 4.05 -18.41 -18.09
N ILE A 304 4.03 -18.84 -16.82
CA ILE A 304 2.78 -19.15 -16.10
C ILE A 304 1.87 -17.91 -16.07
N VAL A 305 2.36 -16.77 -15.57
CA VAL A 305 1.53 -15.55 -15.44
C VAL A 305 1.07 -15.06 -16.80
N SER A 306 1.95 -14.99 -17.79
CA SER A 306 1.59 -14.54 -19.14
C SER A 306 0.51 -15.42 -19.76
N TYR A 307 0.52 -16.72 -19.47
CA TYR A 307 -0.49 -17.64 -19.99
C TYR A 307 -1.82 -17.54 -19.25
N MET A 308 -1.79 -17.45 -17.92
CA MET A 308 -3.01 -17.33 -17.11
C MET A 308 -3.83 -16.08 -17.42
N TYR A 309 -3.15 -15.02 -17.89
CA TYR A 309 -3.76 -13.75 -18.27
C TYR A 309 -3.84 -13.55 -19.79
N LYS A 310 -3.64 -14.61 -20.58
CA LYS A 310 -3.66 -14.54 -22.05
C LYS A 310 -5.04 -14.15 -22.59
N ASP A 311 -6.10 -14.71 -22.02
CA ASP A 311 -7.48 -14.41 -22.36
C ASP A 311 -8.42 -14.56 -21.15
N SER A 312 -9.65 -14.05 -21.29
CA SER A 312 -10.64 -14.02 -20.22
C SER A 312 -11.13 -15.41 -19.81
N ILE A 313 -11.06 -16.41 -20.70
CA ILE A 313 -11.53 -17.77 -20.43
C ILE A 313 -10.54 -18.49 -19.51
N ILE A 314 -9.25 -18.42 -19.83
CA ILE A 314 -8.19 -18.98 -18.98
C ILE A 314 -8.15 -18.26 -17.63
N LEU A 315 -8.27 -16.93 -17.62
CA LEU A 315 -8.31 -16.15 -16.38
C LEU A 315 -9.51 -16.53 -15.50
N SER A 316 -10.70 -16.65 -16.09
CA SER A 316 -11.91 -17.08 -15.39
C SER A 316 -11.73 -18.50 -14.81
N LEU A 317 -11.18 -19.42 -15.62
CA LEU A 317 -10.94 -20.78 -15.17
C LEU A 317 -9.92 -20.82 -14.02
N MET A 318 -8.81 -20.08 -14.10
CA MET A 318 -7.86 -19.97 -12.99
C MET A 318 -8.58 -19.46 -11.72
N GLY A 319 -9.41 -18.42 -11.87
CA GLY A 319 -10.20 -17.85 -10.77
C GLY A 319 -11.10 -18.87 -10.06
N GLU A 320 -11.71 -19.80 -10.81
CA GLU A 320 -12.52 -20.89 -10.23
C GLU A 320 -11.70 -21.80 -9.30
N TYR A 321 -10.43 -22.06 -9.60
CA TYR A 321 -9.57 -22.94 -8.82
C TYR A 321 -8.86 -22.20 -7.69
N THR A 322 -8.41 -20.97 -7.93
CA THR A 322 -7.63 -20.19 -6.95
C THR A 322 -8.49 -19.40 -5.96
N ASN A 323 -9.82 -19.56 -5.99
CA ASN A 323 -10.78 -18.73 -5.25
C ASN A 323 -10.57 -17.24 -5.51
N HIS A 324 -10.41 -16.89 -6.79
CA HIS A 324 -10.14 -15.54 -7.29
C HIS A 324 -8.89 -14.87 -6.71
N LYS A 325 -7.93 -15.65 -6.17
CA LYS A 325 -6.60 -15.11 -5.86
C LYS A 325 -5.88 -14.80 -7.17
N GLU A 326 -5.48 -13.54 -7.33
CA GLU A 326 -4.71 -13.06 -8.47
C GLU A 326 -3.22 -13.36 -8.34
N LEU A 327 -2.58 -13.68 -9.46
CA LEU A 327 -1.13 -13.72 -9.54
C LEU A 327 -0.59 -12.31 -9.72
N LYS A 328 0.57 -12.03 -9.13
CA LYS A 328 1.23 -10.73 -9.29
C LYS A 328 2.02 -10.73 -10.59
N HIS A 329 1.85 -9.67 -11.37
CA HIS A 329 2.60 -9.48 -12.60
C HIS A 329 4.05 -9.06 -12.32
N PRO A 330 5.01 -9.48 -13.17
CA PRO A 330 6.35 -8.92 -13.13
C PRO A 330 6.32 -7.44 -13.54
N CYS A 331 7.27 -6.66 -13.04
CA CYS A 331 7.44 -5.26 -13.43
C CYS A 331 8.84 -5.10 -14.03
N THR A 332 8.92 -4.62 -15.27
CA THR A 332 10.20 -4.42 -15.98
C THR A 332 11.09 -3.38 -15.31
N SER A 333 10.50 -2.37 -14.66
CA SER A 333 11.23 -1.30 -13.99
C SER A 333 11.54 -1.58 -12.51
N ARG A 334 11.04 -2.69 -11.94
CA ARG A 334 11.24 -3.05 -10.52
C ARG A 334 11.39 -4.57 -10.35
N PHE A 335 12.63 -5.02 -10.19
CA PHE A 335 12.99 -6.44 -10.08
C PHE A 335 12.43 -7.12 -8.83
N SER A 336 12.13 -6.37 -7.77
CA SER A 336 11.40 -6.90 -6.61
C SER A 336 10.01 -7.46 -6.97
N PHE A 337 9.42 -7.09 -8.11
CA PHE A 337 8.17 -7.69 -8.59
C PHE A 337 8.34 -9.13 -9.08
N ASN A 338 9.55 -9.55 -9.51
CA ASN A 338 9.79 -10.96 -9.81
C ASN A 338 9.63 -11.83 -8.55
N PHE A 339 10.06 -11.32 -7.38
CA PHE A 339 9.84 -11.97 -6.10
C PHE A 339 8.34 -12.03 -5.74
N LEU A 340 7.61 -10.93 -5.88
CA LEU A 340 6.16 -10.90 -5.60
C LEU A 340 5.37 -11.84 -6.53
N MET A 341 5.74 -11.86 -7.81
CA MET A 341 5.20 -12.78 -8.81
C MET A 341 5.42 -14.24 -8.39
N LEU A 342 6.67 -14.64 -8.18
CA LEU A 342 7.00 -16.01 -7.79
C LEU A 342 6.29 -16.41 -6.49
N ARG A 343 6.27 -15.51 -5.50
CA ARG A 343 5.55 -15.73 -4.24
C ARG A 343 4.05 -15.92 -4.45
N SER A 344 3.44 -15.14 -5.32
CA SER A 344 2.00 -15.29 -5.62
C SER A 344 1.69 -16.65 -6.25
N ILE A 345 2.55 -17.16 -7.13
CA ILE A 345 2.42 -18.48 -7.76
C ILE A 345 2.57 -19.59 -6.72
N LEU A 346 3.61 -19.52 -5.88
CA LEU A 346 3.87 -20.52 -4.84
C LEU A 346 2.76 -20.60 -3.78
N ASN A 347 2.06 -19.48 -3.53
CA ASN A 347 0.92 -19.45 -2.61
C ASN A 347 -0.35 -20.15 -3.15
N VAL A 348 -0.39 -20.49 -4.44
CA VAL A 348 -1.52 -21.19 -5.09
C VAL A 348 -1.05 -22.46 -5.81
N GLN A 349 0.02 -23.08 -5.32
CA GLN A 349 0.64 -24.26 -5.92
C GLN A 349 -0.37 -25.38 -6.17
N ASP A 350 -1.11 -25.79 -5.13
CA ASP A 350 -2.02 -26.93 -5.19
C ASP A 350 -3.18 -26.64 -6.14
N GLU A 351 -3.72 -25.41 -6.09
CA GLU A 351 -4.80 -24.97 -6.96
C GLU A 351 -4.38 -24.96 -8.44
N LEU A 352 -3.16 -24.49 -8.76
CA LEU A 352 -2.63 -24.51 -10.13
C LEU A 352 -2.37 -25.94 -10.63
N GLN A 353 -1.87 -26.82 -9.77
CA GLN A 353 -1.66 -28.24 -10.13
C GLN A 353 -2.99 -28.94 -10.44
N LEU A 354 -4.03 -28.70 -9.64
CA LEU A 354 -5.38 -29.22 -9.90
C LEU A 354 -5.98 -28.64 -11.19
N LEU A 355 -5.78 -27.34 -11.44
CA LEU A 355 -6.23 -26.67 -12.65
C LEU A 355 -5.70 -27.37 -13.91
N VAL A 356 -4.39 -27.56 -14.02
CA VAL A 356 -3.78 -28.15 -15.23
C VAL A 356 -4.07 -29.66 -15.38
N ALA A 357 -4.36 -30.35 -14.28
CA ALA A 357 -4.80 -31.75 -14.29
C ALA A 357 -6.26 -31.92 -14.73
N SER A 358 -7.07 -30.85 -14.65
CA SER A 358 -8.51 -30.90 -14.87
C SER A 358 -8.91 -31.25 -16.30
N SER A 359 -10.08 -31.88 -16.45
CA SER A 359 -10.69 -32.13 -17.76
C SER A 359 -11.06 -30.83 -18.49
N LYS A 360 -11.42 -29.77 -17.74
CA LYS A 360 -11.71 -28.44 -18.29
C LYS A 360 -10.49 -27.87 -19.01
N TRP A 361 -9.31 -27.90 -18.37
CA TRP A 361 -8.05 -27.45 -18.98
C TRP A 361 -7.71 -28.22 -20.25
N LYS A 362 -7.81 -29.56 -20.21
CA LYS A 362 -7.54 -30.42 -21.37
C LYS A 362 -8.45 -30.12 -22.56
N LYS A 363 -9.73 -29.83 -22.32
CA LYS A 363 -10.70 -29.47 -23.37
C LYS A 363 -10.38 -28.11 -24.00
N LEU A 364 -10.10 -27.11 -23.16
CA LEU A 364 -9.76 -25.75 -23.62
C LEU A 364 -8.49 -25.73 -24.46
N ASN A 365 -7.51 -26.55 -24.11
CA ASN A 365 -6.18 -26.54 -24.72
C ASN A 365 -5.95 -27.63 -25.77
N HIS A 366 -7.01 -28.31 -26.21
CA HIS A 366 -6.93 -29.43 -27.15
C HIS A 366 -6.24 -29.04 -28.48
N ASN A 367 -6.40 -27.79 -28.92
CA ASN A 367 -5.88 -27.29 -30.20
C ASN A 367 -4.61 -26.43 -30.07
N GLU A 368 -4.24 -25.98 -28.87
CA GLU A 368 -3.03 -25.18 -28.60
C GLU A 368 -1.93 -26.03 -27.98
N ARG A 369 -1.19 -26.79 -28.81
CA ARG A 369 -0.22 -27.76 -28.29
C ARG A 369 1.11 -27.17 -27.80
N GLY A 370 1.48 -25.94 -28.16
CA GLY A 370 2.77 -25.37 -27.78
C GLY A 370 2.81 -24.83 -26.34
N THR A 371 2.28 -23.61 -26.17
CA THR A 371 2.42 -22.86 -24.91
C THR A 371 1.66 -23.48 -23.75
N SER A 372 0.47 -24.06 -23.99
CA SER A 372 -0.34 -24.65 -22.92
C SER A 372 0.32 -25.91 -22.32
N GLN A 373 0.97 -26.74 -23.16
CA GLN A 373 1.67 -27.95 -22.72
C GLN A 373 2.94 -27.58 -21.95
N MET A 374 3.68 -26.57 -22.41
CA MET A 374 4.84 -26.03 -21.70
C MET A 374 4.44 -25.50 -20.31
N VAL A 375 3.37 -24.71 -20.22
CA VAL A 375 2.90 -24.17 -18.92
C VAL A 375 2.43 -25.30 -18.01
N ALA A 376 1.71 -26.28 -18.54
CA ALA A 376 1.29 -27.45 -17.77
C ALA A 376 2.47 -28.28 -17.27
N SER A 377 3.53 -28.46 -18.08
CA SER A 377 4.72 -29.21 -17.66
C SER A 377 5.52 -28.47 -16.59
N ILE A 378 5.62 -27.13 -16.66
CA ILE A 378 6.20 -26.31 -15.60
C ILE A 378 5.39 -26.47 -14.29
N ILE A 379 4.07 -26.33 -14.35
CA ILE A 379 3.19 -26.43 -13.17
C ILE A 379 3.22 -27.84 -12.55
N GLN A 380 3.43 -28.89 -13.34
CA GLN A 380 3.57 -30.25 -12.83
C GLN A 380 5.01 -30.59 -12.38
N SER A 381 6.00 -29.73 -12.65
CA SER A 381 7.40 -29.98 -12.33
C SER A 381 7.69 -29.81 -10.84
N THR A 382 8.13 -30.87 -10.17
CA THR A 382 8.61 -30.82 -8.78
C THR A 382 9.84 -29.93 -8.62
N GLU A 383 10.68 -29.86 -9.65
CA GLU A 383 11.88 -29.00 -9.70
C GLU A 383 11.49 -27.52 -9.64
N PHE A 384 10.49 -27.09 -10.42
CA PHE A 384 10.03 -25.70 -10.41
C PHE A 384 9.57 -25.24 -9.02
N TRP A 385 8.76 -26.07 -8.32
CA TRP A 385 8.24 -25.72 -7.00
C TRP A 385 9.31 -25.73 -5.91
N SER A 386 10.24 -26.70 -5.95
CA SER A 386 11.33 -26.79 -4.98
C SER A 386 12.33 -25.66 -5.15
N GLN A 387 12.87 -25.48 -6.35
CA GLN A 387 13.79 -24.38 -6.66
C GLN A 387 13.11 -23.01 -6.53
N GLY A 388 11.82 -22.89 -6.86
CA GLY A 388 11.06 -21.65 -6.64
C GLY A 388 11.05 -21.22 -5.18
N LYS A 389 10.91 -22.16 -4.24
CA LYS A 389 10.99 -21.87 -2.80
C LYS A 389 12.40 -21.43 -2.40
N GLU A 390 13.44 -22.07 -2.94
CA GLU A 390 14.83 -21.65 -2.72
C GLU A 390 15.11 -20.24 -3.24
N VAL A 391 14.64 -19.90 -4.44
CA VAL A 391 14.74 -18.54 -4.99
C VAL A 391 14.08 -17.54 -4.04
N LEU A 392 12.89 -17.82 -3.51
CA LEU A 392 12.27 -16.91 -2.54
C LEU A 392 13.11 -16.73 -1.29
N LEU A 393 13.69 -17.80 -0.74
CA LEU A 393 14.54 -17.71 0.45
C LEU A 393 15.78 -16.84 0.21
N VAL A 394 16.37 -16.91 -0.99
CA VAL A 394 17.52 -16.09 -1.38
C VAL A 394 17.13 -14.62 -1.57
N LEU A 395 16.00 -14.36 -2.22
CA LEU A 395 15.58 -12.99 -2.56
C LEU A 395 14.88 -12.26 -1.39
N GLU A 396 14.26 -12.99 -0.45
CA GLU A 396 13.45 -12.39 0.62
C GLU A 396 14.23 -11.39 1.50
N PRO A 397 15.46 -11.67 1.97
CA PRO A 397 16.21 -10.70 2.76
C PRO A 397 16.46 -9.39 2.02
N LEU A 398 16.77 -9.47 0.71
CA LEU A 398 16.99 -8.29 -0.14
C LEU A 398 15.72 -7.48 -0.33
N VAL A 399 14.59 -8.17 -0.55
CA VAL A 399 13.29 -7.50 -0.71
C VAL A 399 12.79 -6.91 0.59
N ARG A 400 13.13 -7.45 1.77
CA ARG A 400 12.75 -6.89 3.08
C ARG A 400 13.46 -5.58 3.42
N VAL A 401 14.61 -5.29 2.80
CA VAL A 401 15.33 -4.03 2.98
C VAL A 401 14.70 -2.90 2.16
N LEU A 402 14.04 -3.25 1.04
CA LEU A 402 13.26 -2.35 0.21
C LEU A 402 11.88 -2.07 0.82
#